data_AF-A0A412I2Y8-F1
#
_entry.id   AF-A0A412I2Y8-F1
#
_cell.length_a   1.000
_cell.length_b   1.000
_cell.length_c   1.000
_cell.angle_alpha   90.00
_cell.angle_beta   90.00
_cell.angle_gamma   90.00
#
_symmetry.space_group_name_H-M   'P 1'
#
loop_
_entity.id
_entity.type
_entity.pdbx_description
1 polymer ?
#
loop_
_entity_poly.entity_id
_entity_poly.type
_entity_poly.pdbx_seq_one_letter_code
_entity_poly.pdbx_strand_id
1 'polypeptide(L)'
;MYSKQEENLILYQKAKHKITIHLILYFILLCIYFLAMAYLFSSMEFLKVDNSAFKSMLIKLGTGQILLYGITFILLSAGKKWFKILYWIDVVISLLLIYFPVKMLMTNLSMLLPFFVLIACMLIKTIVLCQIGGYLKHNRWCKIYYDHTIELDDEDDDWVEKQTKNVDYEKIKDKYEKEFEESDQEDEYVTEKAPMTLPQLSIRLGIIIYGELMLFPILIQILSNLFESLDMQKVFATKDIFMLCIFTAFIWTIPLFYMYYNQKATKKIIACCMLGEIIRIMLYLPKFMDYYQSNEYSIRVFIFFVIVDIIRVAILFIFAIHVLKSEQEYAQNPRD
;
A
#
# COMPACT_ATOMS: atom_id res chain seq x y z
N MET A 1 -8.82 -23.47 39.51
CA MET A 1 -9.63 -22.47 38.79
C MET A 1 -9.00 -21.14 39.12
N TYR A 2 -8.45 -20.45 38.14
CA TYR A 2 -7.72 -19.19 38.37
C TYR A 2 -8.69 -18.11 38.84
N SER A 3 -8.19 -17.17 39.63
CA SER A 3 -8.95 -15.98 39.98
C SER A 3 -9.11 -15.11 38.73
N LYS A 4 -10.22 -14.36 38.63
CA LYS A 4 -10.49 -13.42 37.53
C LYS A 4 -9.36 -12.39 37.31
N GLN A 5 -8.56 -12.13 38.35
CA GLN A 5 -7.39 -11.25 38.29
C GLN A 5 -6.19 -11.90 37.59
N GLU A 6 -5.93 -13.19 37.85
CA GLU A 6 -4.86 -13.94 37.18
C GLU A 6 -5.14 -14.10 35.67
N GLU A 7 -6.40 -14.35 35.29
CA GLU A 7 -6.82 -14.44 33.89
C GLU A 7 -6.61 -13.11 33.14
N ASN A 8 -6.90 -11.98 33.78
CA ASN A 8 -6.68 -10.65 33.20
C ASN A 8 -5.19 -10.33 33.02
N LEU A 9 -4.33 -10.73 33.98
CA LEU A 9 -2.89 -10.52 33.89
C LEU A 9 -2.26 -11.32 32.74
N ILE A 10 -2.67 -12.58 32.58
CA ILE A 10 -2.23 -13.45 31.48
C ILE A 10 -2.61 -12.85 30.12
N LEU A 11 -3.86 -12.38 30.00
CA LEU A 11 -4.36 -11.75 28.77
C LEU A 11 -3.57 -10.47 28.42
N TYR A 12 -3.25 -9.64 29.42
CA TYR A 12 -2.46 -8.43 29.24
C TYR A 12 -1.01 -8.73 28.79
N GLN A 13 -0.36 -9.74 29.38
CA GLN A 13 0.99 -10.15 28.98
C GLN A 13 1.02 -10.68 27.54
N LYS A 14 0.02 -11.46 27.12
CA LYS A 14 -0.14 -11.92 25.72
C LYS A 14 -0.31 -10.73 24.77
N ALA A 15 -1.16 -9.76 25.13
CA ALA A 15 -1.36 -8.54 24.36
C ALA A 15 -0.05 -7.74 24.21
N LYS A 16 0.67 -7.51 25.31
CA LYS A 16 1.96 -6.80 25.33
C LYS A 16 2.97 -7.48 24.40
N HIS A 17 3.19 -8.78 24.56
CA HIS A 17 4.17 -9.52 23.76
C HIS A 17 3.85 -9.46 22.26
N LYS A 18 2.59 -9.73 21.88
CA LYS A 18 2.13 -9.71 20.49
C LYS A 18 2.31 -8.33 19.86
N ILE A 19 1.96 -7.27 20.58
CA ILE A 19 2.09 -5.89 20.09
C ILE A 19 3.57 -5.50 19.96
N THR A 20 4.41 -5.81 20.95
CA THR A 20 5.84 -5.50 20.89
C THR A 20 6.50 -6.16 19.68
N ILE A 21 6.18 -7.43 19.38
CA ILE A 21 6.69 -8.09 18.17
C ILE A 21 6.25 -7.36 16.90
N HIS A 22 4.96 -7.02 16.79
CA HIS A 22 4.45 -6.29 15.61
C HIS A 22 5.11 -4.92 15.45
N LEU A 23 5.31 -4.19 16.56
CA LEU A 23 6.02 -2.91 16.57
C LEU A 23 7.46 -3.08 16.06
N ILE A 24 8.20 -4.10 16.53
CA ILE A 24 9.56 -4.39 16.06
C ILE A 24 9.56 -4.70 14.57
N LEU A 25 8.65 -5.55 14.08
CA LEU A 25 8.56 -5.91 12.67
C LEU A 25 8.26 -4.69 11.79
N TYR A 26 7.32 -3.85 12.19
CA TYR A 26 7.00 -2.61 11.48
C TYR A 26 8.19 -1.63 11.46
N PHE A 27 8.93 -1.53 12.57
CA PHE A 27 10.13 -0.69 12.62
C PHE A 27 11.25 -1.23 11.71
N ILE A 28 11.46 -2.55 11.66
CA ILE A 28 12.41 -3.18 10.73
C ILE A 28 12.02 -2.89 9.29
N LEU A 29 10.74 -3.05 8.92
CA LEU A 29 10.24 -2.75 7.59
C LEU A 29 10.47 -1.28 7.21
N LEU A 30 10.28 -0.35 8.16
CA LEU A 30 10.58 1.06 7.97
C LEU A 30 12.07 1.32 7.74
N CYS A 31 12.96 0.65 8.49
CA CYS A 31 14.40 0.73 8.28
C CYS A 31 14.81 0.21 6.90
N ILE A 32 14.24 -0.93 6.46
CA ILE A 32 14.45 -1.49 5.12
C ILE A 32 14.02 -0.50 4.05
N TYR A 33 12.88 0.17 4.23
CA TYR A 33 12.42 1.22 3.31
C TYR A 33 13.46 2.34 3.15
N PHE A 34 14.03 2.86 4.24
CA PHE A 34 15.03 3.94 4.15
C PHE A 34 16.34 3.48 3.52
N LEU A 35 16.78 2.24 3.78
CA LEU A 35 17.93 1.64 3.12
C LEU A 35 17.68 1.46 1.62
N ALA A 36 16.49 0.96 1.24
CA ALA A 36 16.10 0.81 -0.16
C ALA A 36 16.07 2.16 -0.88
N MET A 37 15.55 3.21 -0.24
CA MET A 37 15.58 4.58 -0.79
C MET A 37 17.01 5.08 -0.95
N ALA A 38 17.87 4.95 0.07
CA ALA A 38 19.27 5.36 -0.04
C ALA A 38 19.99 4.63 -1.17
N TYR A 39 19.73 3.32 -1.33
CA TYR A 39 20.26 2.53 -2.43
C TYR A 39 19.75 3.01 -3.79
N LEU A 40 18.42 3.10 -3.97
CA LEU A 40 17.78 3.50 -5.24
C LEU A 40 18.32 4.83 -5.77
N PHE A 41 18.48 5.83 -4.90
CA PHE A 41 18.95 7.17 -5.28
C PHE A 41 20.48 7.28 -5.39
N SER A 42 21.23 6.25 -4.99
CA SER A 42 22.70 6.23 -5.08
C SER A 42 23.22 5.33 -6.20
N SER A 43 22.51 4.24 -6.53
CA SER A 43 22.97 3.20 -7.45
C SER A 43 22.34 3.26 -8.85
N MET A 44 21.11 3.76 -8.98
CA MET A 44 20.39 3.76 -10.26
C MET A 44 20.70 5.03 -11.06
N GLU A 45 21.37 4.90 -12.22
CA GLU A 45 21.86 6.04 -13.01
C GLU A 45 20.80 7.10 -13.34
N PHE A 46 19.54 6.71 -13.56
CA PHE A 46 18.45 7.63 -13.92
C PHE A 46 17.74 8.26 -12.70
N LEU A 47 17.91 7.70 -11.49
CA LEU A 47 17.45 8.31 -10.21
C LEU A 47 18.59 8.97 -9.45
N LYS A 48 19.83 8.74 -9.89
CA LYS A 48 21.02 9.30 -9.27
C LYS A 48 21.02 10.80 -9.47
N VAL A 49 20.93 11.50 -8.35
CA VAL A 49 21.03 12.95 -8.31
C VAL A 49 22.41 13.32 -7.81
N ASP A 50 23.30 13.72 -8.72
CA ASP A 50 24.65 14.21 -8.38
C ASP A 50 24.61 15.67 -7.90
N ASN A 51 23.72 15.94 -6.94
CA ASN A 51 23.62 17.19 -6.21
C ASN A 51 23.87 16.93 -4.72
N SER A 52 24.87 17.60 -4.15
CA SER A 52 25.22 17.49 -2.72
C SER A 52 24.05 17.87 -1.81
N ALA A 53 23.24 18.85 -2.20
CA ALA A 53 22.07 19.28 -1.45
C ALA A 53 20.98 18.18 -1.42
N PHE A 54 20.79 17.45 -2.52
CA PHE A 54 19.82 16.35 -2.57
C PHE A 54 20.25 15.18 -1.69
N LYS A 55 21.53 14.76 -1.80
CA LYS A 55 22.09 13.70 -0.94
C LYS A 55 21.99 14.08 0.54
N SER A 56 22.32 15.33 0.88
CA SER A 56 22.17 15.84 2.25
C SER A 56 20.73 15.83 2.73
N MET A 57 19.77 16.27 1.90
CA MET A 57 18.35 16.24 2.23
C MET A 57 17.86 14.80 2.48
N LEU A 58 18.19 13.87 1.59
CA LEU A 58 17.75 12.48 1.68
C LEU A 58 18.28 11.80 2.94
N ILE A 59 19.55 12.03 3.30
CA ILE A 59 20.15 11.53 4.54
C ILE A 59 19.44 12.16 5.76
N LYS A 60 19.28 13.49 5.79
CA LYS A 60 18.65 14.17 6.93
C LYS A 60 17.20 13.74 7.15
N LEU A 61 16.42 13.61 6.07
CA LEU A 61 15.04 13.12 6.14
C LEU A 61 15.00 11.67 6.59
N GLY A 62 15.86 10.81 6.04
CA GLY A 62 15.93 9.40 6.39
C GLY A 62 16.31 9.20 7.86
N THR A 63 17.45 9.73 8.29
CA THR A 63 17.92 9.61 9.68
C THR A 63 16.95 10.26 10.66
N GLY A 64 16.41 11.43 10.33
CA GLY A 64 15.43 12.12 11.18
C GLY A 64 14.15 11.31 11.38
N GLN A 65 13.62 10.69 10.32
CA GLN A 65 12.42 9.86 10.43
C GLN A 65 12.69 8.52 11.10
N ILE A 66 13.84 7.88 10.87
CA ILE A 66 14.22 6.66 11.60
C ILE A 66 14.29 6.94 13.10
N LEU A 67 14.91 8.05 13.51
CA LEU A 67 15.00 8.43 14.92
C LEU A 67 13.64 8.76 15.51
N LEU A 68 12.82 9.56 14.82
CA LEU A 68 11.47 9.93 15.24
C LEU A 68 10.64 8.66 15.49
N TYR A 69 10.53 7.79 14.49
CA TYR A 69 9.76 6.55 14.64
C TYR A 69 10.43 5.57 15.61
N GLY A 70 11.75 5.52 15.70
CA GLY A 70 12.44 4.69 16.70
C GLY A 70 12.03 5.05 18.12
N ILE A 71 12.03 6.34 18.46
CA ILE A 71 11.57 6.85 19.76
C ILE A 71 10.08 6.51 19.95
N THR A 72 9.24 6.78 18.96
CA THR A 72 7.80 6.55 19.05
C THR A 72 7.44 5.09 19.22
N PHE A 73 8.15 4.17 18.56
CA PHE A 73 7.92 2.74 18.71
C PHE A 73 8.39 2.21 20.08
N ILE A 74 9.49 2.77 20.62
CA ILE A 74 9.91 2.50 22.01
C ILE A 74 8.85 3.00 22.99
N LEU A 75 8.35 4.23 22.80
CA LEU A 75 7.28 4.80 23.64
C LEU A 75 5.98 4.00 23.53
N LEU A 76 5.58 3.58 22.33
CA LEU A 76 4.44 2.69 22.13
C LEU A 76 4.60 1.35 22.85
N SER A 77 5.84 0.87 23.06
CA SER A 77 6.11 -0.34 23.84
C SER A 77 5.97 -0.15 25.36
N ALA A 78 5.71 1.08 25.84
CA ALA A 78 5.38 1.36 27.23
C ALA A 78 3.88 1.30 27.53
N GLY A 79 3.01 1.07 26.52
CA GLY A 79 1.59 0.78 26.73
C GLY A 79 0.69 1.96 27.11
N LYS A 80 1.20 3.20 27.20
CA LYS A 80 0.36 4.36 27.54
C LYS A 80 -0.49 4.82 26.35
N LYS A 81 -1.76 5.12 26.61
CA LYS A 81 -2.73 5.62 25.61
C LYS A 81 -2.26 6.85 24.84
N TRP A 82 -1.58 7.78 25.51
CA TRP A 82 -1.07 9.02 24.91
C TRP A 82 -0.05 8.78 23.79
N PHE A 83 0.68 7.66 23.80
CA PHE A 83 1.65 7.36 22.75
C PHE A 83 0.99 7.00 21.42
N LYS A 84 -0.28 6.54 21.42
CA LYS A 84 -1.06 6.39 20.18
C LYS A 84 -1.33 7.74 19.51
N ILE A 85 -1.54 8.80 20.30
CA ILE A 85 -1.75 10.16 19.77
C ILE A 85 -0.43 10.69 19.20
N LEU A 86 0.68 10.47 19.92
CA LEU A 86 2.02 10.85 19.46
C LEU A 86 2.36 10.20 18.11
N TYR A 87 2.00 8.93 17.91
CA TYR A 87 2.15 8.25 16.63
C TYR A 87 1.42 8.97 15.48
N TRP A 88 0.18 9.41 15.69
CA TRP A 88 -0.56 10.15 14.67
C TRP A 88 0.05 11.53 14.37
N ILE A 89 0.61 12.19 15.40
CA ILE A 89 1.37 13.44 15.21
C ILE A 89 2.58 13.18 14.29
N ASP A 90 3.31 12.08 14.49
CA ASP A 90 4.45 11.73 13.64
C ASP A 90 4.05 11.44 12.19
N VAL A 91 2.88 10.84 11.97
CA VAL A 91 2.32 10.65 10.62
C VAL A 91 2.06 11.99 9.95
N VAL A 92 1.49 12.96 10.67
CA VAL A 92 1.28 14.32 10.16
C VAL A 92 2.62 15.01 9.86
N ILE A 93 3.61 14.89 10.75
CA ILE A 93 4.97 15.41 10.52
C ILE A 93 5.57 14.78 9.26
N SER A 94 5.45 13.46 9.09
CA SER A 94 5.92 12.77 7.88
C SER A 94 5.29 13.31 6.59
N LEU A 95 4.01 13.67 6.62
CA LEU A 95 3.31 14.25 5.48
C LEU A 95 3.79 15.69 5.21
N LEU A 96 4.00 16.49 6.25
CA LEU A 96 4.57 17.84 6.12
C LEU A 96 6.00 17.81 5.55
N LEU A 97 6.79 16.79 5.86
CA LEU A 97 8.16 16.62 5.35
C LEU A 97 8.22 16.42 3.82
N ILE A 98 7.10 16.07 3.15
CA ILE A 98 7.02 16.02 1.67
C ILE A 98 7.27 17.41 1.05
N TYR A 99 7.07 18.49 1.80
CA TYR A 99 7.38 19.84 1.35
C TYR A 99 8.84 20.00 0.89
N PHE A 100 9.80 19.36 1.56
CA PHE A 100 11.23 19.51 1.24
C PHE A 100 11.60 19.04 -0.17
N PRO A 101 11.27 17.80 -0.60
CA PRO A 101 11.51 17.36 -1.97
C PRO A 101 10.72 18.17 -3.00
N VAL A 102 9.49 18.60 -2.69
CA VAL A 102 8.71 19.48 -3.59
C VAL A 102 9.40 20.83 -3.79
N LYS A 103 9.89 21.45 -2.72
CA LYS A 103 10.65 22.71 -2.80
C LYS A 103 11.91 22.55 -3.65
N MET A 104 12.66 21.47 -3.46
CA MET A 104 13.88 21.22 -4.24
C MET A 104 13.59 20.91 -5.72
N LEU A 105 12.47 20.26 -6.03
CA LEU A 105 11.98 20.05 -7.39
C LEU A 105 11.74 21.40 -8.09
N MET A 106 11.09 22.35 -7.42
CA MET A 106 10.81 23.68 -7.99
C MET A 106 12.09 24.47 -8.31
N THR A 107 13.18 24.23 -7.58
CA THR A 107 14.49 24.83 -7.85
C THR A 107 15.30 24.05 -8.89
N ASN A 108 15.03 22.77 -9.12
CA ASN A 108 15.79 21.89 -10.01
C ASN A 108 14.87 21.11 -10.97
N LEU A 109 14.18 21.84 -11.84
CA LEU A 109 13.24 21.29 -12.84
C LEU A 109 13.87 20.29 -13.82
N SER A 110 15.19 20.33 -14.02
CA SER A 110 15.92 19.40 -14.89
C SER A 110 15.99 17.96 -14.34
N MET A 111 15.78 17.76 -13.03
CA MET A 111 15.84 16.44 -12.37
C MET A 111 14.47 16.00 -11.87
N LEU A 112 13.45 16.24 -12.70
CA LEU A 112 12.04 16.03 -12.37
C LEU A 112 11.74 14.59 -11.92
N LEU A 113 12.22 13.60 -12.67
CA LEU A 113 11.94 12.18 -12.42
C LEU A 113 12.37 11.69 -11.02
N PRO A 114 13.64 11.88 -10.57
CA PRO A 114 14.05 11.52 -9.21
C PRO A 114 13.15 12.10 -8.10
N PHE A 115 12.75 13.37 -8.21
CA PHE A 115 11.90 13.99 -7.20
C PHE A 115 10.47 13.44 -7.22
N PHE A 116 9.90 13.17 -8.40
CA PHE A 116 8.58 12.53 -8.50
C PHE A 116 8.58 11.12 -7.88
N VAL A 117 9.61 10.32 -8.17
CA VAL A 117 9.77 8.99 -7.57
C VAL A 117 9.93 9.09 -6.05
N LEU A 118 10.72 10.04 -5.56
CA LEU A 118 10.88 10.28 -4.12
C LEU A 118 9.56 10.63 -3.43
N ILE A 119 8.79 11.56 -4.01
CA ILE A 119 7.48 11.96 -3.49
C ILE A 119 6.51 10.77 -3.49
N ALA A 120 6.45 10.01 -4.58
CA ALA A 120 5.61 8.82 -4.68
C ALA A 120 5.96 7.78 -3.60
N CYS A 121 7.24 7.48 -3.39
CA CYS A 121 7.70 6.60 -2.32
C CYS A 121 7.31 7.12 -0.92
N MET A 122 7.46 8.42 -0.67
CA MET A 122 7.05 9.03 0.61
C MET A 122 5.54 8.95 0.85
N LEU A 123 4.71 9.08 -0.20
CA LEU A 123 3.26 8.90 -0.10
C LEU A 123 2.89 7.44 0.18
N ILE A 124 3.50 6.49 -0.51
CA ILE A 124 3.29 5.04 -0.27
C ILE A 124 3.65 4.69 1.17
N LYS A 125 4.81 5.15 1.66
CA LYS A 125 5.22 4.98 3.06
C LYS A 125 4.16 5.55 4.01
N THR A 126 3.62 6.73 3.72
CA THR A 126 2.60 7.37 4.57
C THR A 126 1.29 6.56 4.60
N ILE A 127 0.89 5.96 3.49
CA ILE A 127 -0.27 5.05 3.44
C ILE A 127 -0.03 3.83 4.36
N VAL A 128 1.15 3.22 4.29
CA VAL A 128 1.52 2.08 5.17
C VAL A 128 1.51 2.51 6.64
N LEU A 129 2.01 3.69 6.97
CA LEU A 129 1.95 4.23 8.34
C LEU A 129 0.50 4.46 8.80
N CYS A 130 -0.38 4.96 7.93
CA CYS A 130 -1.80 5.07 8.26
C CYS A 130 -2.46 3.69 8.54
N GLN A 131 -2.05 2.64 7.81
CA GLN A 131 -2.53 1.28 8.08
C GLN A 131 -2.08 0.77 9.46
N ILE A 132 -0.83 1.02 9.84
CA ILE A 132 -0.30 0.71 11.18
C ILE A 132 -1.04 1.52 12.24
N GLY A 133 -1.32 2.80 12.01
CA GLY A 133 -2.15 3.62 12.89
C GLY A 133 -3.57 3.08 13.04
N GLY A 134 -4.15 2.55 11.97
CA GLY A 134 -5.42 1.83 11.98
C GLY A 134 -5.36 0.56 12.83
N TYR A 135 -4.30 -0.24 12.69
CA TYR A 135 -4.04 -1.41 13.53
C TYR A 135 -3.99 -1.04 15.01
N LEU A 136 -3.21 -0.01 15.39
CA LEU A 136 -3.10 0.47 16.77
C LEU A 136 -4.42 0.97 17.36
N LYS A 137 -5.34 1.46 16.52
CA LYS A 137 -6.65 1.98 16.94
C LYS A 137 -7.73 0.90 17.07
N HIS A 138 -7.74 -0.06 16.13
CA HIS A 138 -8.87 -0.97 15.97
C HIS A 138 -8.60 -2.39 16.47
N ASN A 139 -7.34 -2.83 16.54
CA ASN A 139 -7.00 -4.19 16.93
C ASN A 139 -7.38 -4.48 18.41
N ARG A 140 -7.96 -5.65 18.66
CA ARG A 140 -8.39 -6.10 19.99
C ARG A 140 -7.23 -6.13 20.99
N TRP A 141 -6.08 -6.66 20.60
CA TRP A 141 -4.89 -6.72 21.44
C TRP A 141 -4.41 -5.31 21.80
N CYS A 142 -4.43 -4.38 20.85
CA CYS A 142 -4.08 -2.98 21.10
C CYS A 142 -5.04 -2.29 22.06
N LYS A 143 -6.34 -2.61 22.02
CA LYS A 143 -7.29 -2.10 23.03
C LYS A 143 -6.98 -2.65 24.41
N ILE A 144 -6.71 -3.96 24.52
CA ILE A 144 -6.35 -4.60 25.80
C ILE A 144 -5.06 -4.00 26.38
N TYR A 145 -4.08 -3.69 25.52
CA TYR A 145 -2.79 -3.19 25.97
C TYR A 145 -2.75 -1.68 26.24
N TYR A 146 -3.45 -0.86 25.45
CA TYR A 146 -3.37 0.61 25.52
C TYR A 146 -4.58 1.27 26.20
N ASP A 147 -5.76 0.63 26.18
CA ASP A 147 -7.01 1.23 26.65
C ASP A 147 -7.53 0.59 27.95
N HIS A 148 -6.93 -0.50 28.45
CA HIS A 148 -7.16 -0.93 29.83
C HIS A 148 -6.40 -0.04 30.81
N THR A 149 -7.16 0.83 31.47
CA THR A 149 -6.87 1.25 32.85
C THR A 149 -7.24 0.07 33.74
N ILE A 150 -6.26 -0.68 34.23
CA ILE A 150 -6.44 -1.29 35.54
C ILE A 150 -6.48 -0.06 36.46
N GLU A 151 -7.67 0.31 36.94
CA GLU A 151 -7.79 1.21 38.08
C GLU A 151 -7.20 0.42 39.26
N LEU A 152 -5.89 0.58 39.46
CA LEU A 152 -5.30 0.31 40.75
C LEU A 152 -5.70 1.52 41.59
N ASP A 153 -6.57 1.31 42.57
CA ASP A 153 -6.73 2.29 43.64
C ASP A 153 -5.33 2.57 44.20
N ASP A 154 -5.01 3.85 44.40
CA ASP A 154 -3.67 4.35 44.76
C ASP A 154 -3.12 3.76 46.09
N GLU A 155 -3.89 2.93 46.80
CA GLU A 155 -3.48 2.21 48.01
C GLU A 155 -2.77 0.85 47.74
N ASP A 156 -2.82 0.30 46.51
CA ASP A 156 -2.33 -1.05 46.18
C ASP A 156 -1.05 -1.09 45.31
N ASP A 157 -0.43 0.05 45.02
CA ASP A 157 0.80 0.15 44.21
C ASP A 157 1.97 -0.68 44.80
N ASP A 158 2.04 -0.79 46.13
CA ASP A 158 3.10 -1.52 46.86
C ASP A 158 2.89 -3.05 46.83
N TRP A 159 1.69 -3.52 46.47
CA TRP A 159 1.33 -4.95 46.42
C TRP A 159 1.58 -5.56 45.03
N VAL A 160 1.33 -4.81 43.95
CA VAL A 160 1.57 -5.25 42.56
C VAL A 160 3.06 -5.39 42.26
N GLU A 161 3.90 -4.51 42.81
CA GLU A 161 5.36 -4.62 42.71
C GLU A 161 5.91 -5.83 43.50
N LYS A 162 5.25 -6.21 44.59
CA LYS A 162 5.54 -7.44 45.37
C LYS A 162 5.12 -8.72 44.67
N GLN A 163 3.96 -8.72 43.99
CA GLN A 163 3.48 -9.88 43.24
C GLN A 163 4.28 -10.10 41.94
N THR A 164 4.62 -9.04 41.20
CA THR A 164 5.48 -9.15 40.00
C THR A 164 6.90 -9.65 40.31
N LYS A 165 7.40 -9.48 41.55
CA LYS A 165 8.66 -10.06 42.03
C LYS A 165 8.60 -11.54 42.42
N ASN A 166 7.41 -12.07 42.74
CA ASN A 166 7.24 -13.41 43.31
C ASN A 166 6.57 -14.42 42.36
N VAL A 167 6.20 -14.01 41.14
CA VAL A 167 5.68 -14.91 40.12
C VAL A 167 6.85 -15.49 39.31
N ASP A 168 7.11 -16.78 39.51
CA ASP A 168 8.15 -17.54 38.81
C ASP A 168 7.80 -17.68 37.31
N TYR A 169 8.28 -16.71 36.53
CA TYR A 169 7.90 -16.45 35.14
C TYR A 169 8.22 -17.63 34.21
N GLU A 170 9.29 -18.38 34.48
CA GLU A 170 9.68 -19.55 33.68
C GLU A 170 8.68 -20.69 33.84
N LYS A 171 8.07 -20.84 35.01
CA LYS A 171 7.09 -21.89 35.31
C LYS A 171 5.74 -21.70 34.62
N ILE A 172 5.36 -20.45 34.38
CA ILE A 172 4.12 -20.09 33.65
C ILE A 172 4.37 -20.18 32.15
N LYS A 173 5.56 -19.81 31.67
CA LYS A 173 5.92 -19.89 30.25
C LYS A 173 5.84 -21.33 29.72
N ASP A 174 6.50 -22.28 30.38
CA ASP A 174 6.60 -23.68 29.92
C ASP A 174 5.26 -24.42 29.90
N LYS A 175 4.33 -24.08 30.81
CA LYS A 175 3.04 -24.77 30.93
C LYS A 175 2.07 -24.39 29.82
N TYR A 176 2.17 -23.16 29.31
CA TYR A 176 1.19 -22.64 28.37
C TYR A 176 1.71 -22.48 26.94
N GLU A 177 3.01 -22.59 26.70
CA GLU A 177 3.60 -22.59 25.34
C GLU A 177 2.94 -23.65 24.43
N LYS A 178 2.54 -24.80 25.00
CA LYS A 178 1.85 -25.88 24.27
C LYS A 178 0.34 -25.68 24.06
N GLU A 179 -0.39 -25.08 25.00
CA GLU A 179 -1.82 -24.77 24.81
C GLU A 179 -2.03 -23.51 23.94
N PHE A 180 -1.00 -22.67 23.78
CA PHE A 180 -1.09 -21.43 23.01
C PHE A 180 -0.78 -21.57 21.51
N GLU A 181 0.11 -22.48 21.10
CA GLU A 181 0.37 -22.75 19.67
C GLU A 181 -0.88 -23.24 18.91
N GLU A 182 -1.78 -23.97 19.58
CA GLU A 182 -3.04 -24.44 18.99
C GLU A 182 -4.09 -23.31 18.83
N SER A 183 -4.07 -22.30 19.72
CA SER A 183 -5.03 -21.17 19.68
C SER A 183 -4.72 -20.11 18.62
N ASP A 184 -3.49 -20.08 18.09
CA ASP A 184 -3.05 -19.09 17.11
C ASP A 184 -3.53 -19.42 15.67
N GLN A 185 -4.02 -20.63 15.42
CA GLN A 185 -4.60 -21.01 14.12
C GLN A 185 -6.06 -20.55 13.92
N GLU A 186 -6.79 -20.24 15.00
CA GLU A 186 -8.23 -19.92 14.92
C GLU A 186 -8.54 -18.40 14.91
N ASP A 187 -7.57 -17.54 15.21
CA ASP A 187 -7.81 -16.10 15.47
C ASP A 187 -7.59 -15.16 14.27
N GLU A 188 -7.29 -15.67 13.08
CA GLU A 188 -7.43 -14.89 11.84
C GLU A 188 -8.91 -14.90 11.42
N TYR A 189 -9.74 -14.17 12.19
CA TYR A 189 -11.08 -13.83 11.73
C TYR A 189 -10.93 -13.03 10.43
N VAL A 190 -11.09 -13.73 9.31
CA VAL A 190 -11.47 -13.15 8.03
C VAL A 190 -12.73 -12.35 8.34
N THR A 191 -12.56 -11.04 8.53
CA THR A 191 -13.69 -10.13 8.51
C THR A 191 -14.32 -10.36 7.15
N GLU A 192 -15.45 -11.06 7.11
CA GLU A 192 -16.30 -11.13 5.92
C GLU A 192 -16.62 -9.68 5.58
N LYS A 193 -15.82 -9.13 4.67
CA LYS A 193 -15.93 -7.76 4.23
C LYS A 193 -17.31 -7.70 3.60
N ALA A 194 -18.21 -6.96 4.22
CA ALA A 194 -19.53 -6.71 3.65
C ALA A 194 -19.37 -6.40 2.15
N PRO A 195 -20.18 -7.01 1.27
CA PRO A 195 -20.01 -6.87 -0.16
C PRO A 195 -19.99 -5.37 -0.52
N MET A 196 -18.99 -4.95 -1.29
CA MET A 196 -18.86 -3.53 -1.64
C MET A 196 -20.03 -3.09 -2.51
N THR A 197 -20.53 -1.89 -2.24
CA THR A 197 -21.59 -1.29 -3.06
C THR A 197 -21.08 -0.90 -4.45
N LEU A 198 -21.97 -0.88 -5.44
CA LEU A 198 -21.63 -0.50 -6.83
C LEU A 198 -20.90 0.85 -6.96
N PRO A 199 -21.26 1.91 -6.21
CA PRO A 199 -20.51 3.17 -6.22
C PRO A 199 -19.09 3.06 -5.63
N GLN A 200 -18.86 2.19 -4.64
CA GLN A 200 -17.51 1.95 -4.12
C GLN A 200 -16.65 1.21 -5.15
N LEU A 201 -17.24 0.25 -5.86
CA LEU A 201 -16.59 -0.42 -6.98
C LEU A 201 -16.32 0.56 -8.14
N SER A 202 -17.18 1.55 -8.39
CA SER A 202 -16.97 2.52 -9.47
C SER A 202 -15.77 3.42 -9.21
N ILE A 203 -15.55 3.82 -7.95
CA ILE A 203 -14.37 4.58 -7.53
C ILE A 203 -13.10 3.75 -7.77
N ARG A 204 -13.11 2.47 -7.41
CA ARG A 204 -11.98 1.56 -7.66
C ARG A 204 -11.71 1.39 -9.15
N LEU A 205 -12.75 1.22 -9.95
CA LEU A 205 -12.63 1.16 -11.40
C LEU A 205 -12.02 2.44 -11.96
N GLY A 206 -12.45 3.61 -11.47
CA GLY A 206 -11.86 4.90 -11.85
C GLY A 206 -10.37 5.00 -11.50
N ILE A 207 -9.98 4.57 -10.30
CA ILE A 207 -8.57 4.53 -9.90
C ILE A 207 -7.76 3.61 -10.83
N ILE A 208 -8.30 2.44 -11.19
CA ILE A 208 -7.64 1.51 -12.12
C ILE A 208 -7.48 2.19 -13.48
N ILE A 209 -8.55 2.67 -14.10
CA ILE A 209 -8.52 3.24 -15.45
C ILE A 209 -7.57 4.44 -15.56
N TYR A 210 -7.72 5.43 -14.68
CA TYR A 210 -6.92 6.65 -14.73
C TYR A 210 -5.51 6.42 -14.16
N GLY A 211 -5.35 5.46 -13.25
CA GLY A 211 -4.06 4.98 -12.79
C GLY A 211 -3.26 4.35 -13.93
N GLU A 212 -3.89 3.48 -14.73
CA GLU A 212 -3.27 2.87 -15.91
C GLU A 212 -2.85 3.92 -16.95
N LEU A 213 -3.71 4.92 -17.19
CA LEU A 213 -3.45 6.02 -18.10
C LEU A 213 -2.19 6.82 -17.75
N MET A 214 -1.83 6.92 -16.47
CA MET A 214 -0.57 7.55 -16.07
C MET A 214 0.57 6.54 -15.94
N LEU A 215 0.33 5.40 -15.28
CA LEU A 215 1.36 4.47 -14.85
C LEU A 215 2.05 3.78 -16.02
N PHE A 216 1.29 3.28 -17.01
CA PHE A 216 1.86 2.50 -18.12
C PHE A 216 2.69 3.37 -19.09
N PRO A 217 2.25 4.57 -19.48
CA PRO A 217 3.09 5.48 -20.27
C PRO A 217 4.38 5.88 -19.54
N ILE A 218 4.31 6.17 -18.24
CA ILE A 218 5.50 6.46 -17.43
C ILE A 218 6.41 5.23 -17.35
N LEU A 219 5.86 4.03 -17.19
CA LEU A 219 6.62 2.79 -17.14
C LEU A 219 7.38 2.54 -18.44
N ILE A 220 6.72 2.68 -19.59
CA ILE A 220 7.37 2.57 -20.91
C ILE A 220 8.43 3.64 -21.10
N GLN A 221 8.20 4.86 -20.60
CA GLN A 221 9.17 5.95 -20.68
C GLN A 221 10.42 5.69 -19.82
N ILE A 222 10.26 5.16 -18.60
CA ILE A 222 11.39 4.79 -17.72
C ILE A 222 12.17 3.63 -18.33
N LEU A 223 11.46 2.69 -18.96
CA LEU A 223 12.03 1.51 -19.60
C LEU A 223 12.30 1.73 -21.09
N SER A 224 12.43 2.97 -21.57
CA SER A 224 12.50 3.29 -23.02
C SER A 224 13.57 2.51 -23.76
N ASN A 225 14.70 2.24 -23.10
CA ASN A 225 15.83 1.46 -23.65
C ASN A 225 15.45 0.00 -23.98
N LEU A 226 14.41 -0.55 -23.35
CA LEU A 226 13.86 -1.87 -23.68
C LEU A 226 13.03 -1.84 -24.97
N PHE A 227 12.54 -0.67 -25.36
CA PHE A 227 11.61 -0.45 -26.48
C PHE A 227 12.21 0.33 -27.65
N GLU A 228 13.51 0.63 -27.60
CA GLU A 228 14.23 1.39 -28.61
C GLU A 228 14.38 0.63 -29.93
N SER A 229 14.32 1.37 -31.02
CA SER A 229 14.71 0.91 -32.35
C SER A 229 16.21 0.63 -32.44
N LEU A 230 16.61 -0.14 -33.46
CA LEU A 230 18.01 -0.51 -33.70
C LEU A 230 18.91 0.72 -33.99
N ASP A 231 18.32 1.79 -34.52
CA ASP A 231 18.99 3.08 -34.76
C ASP A 231 18.95 4.02 -33.55
N MET A 232 18.31 3.61 -32.44
CA MET A 232 18.13 4.37 -31.19
C MET A 232 17.44 5.74 -31.35
N GLN A 233 16.68 5.94 -32.44
CA GLN A 233 16.00 7.20 -32.71
C GLN A 233 14.48 7.16 -32.46
N LYS A 234 13.88 5.96 -32.39
CA LYS A 234 12.43 5.80 -32.33
C LYS A 234 12.03 4.84 -31.21
N VAL A 235 10.94 5.18 -30.52
CA VAL A 235 10.30 4.33 -29.51
C VAL A 235 8.80 4.36 -29.76
N PHE A 236 8.30 3.47 -30.62
CA PHE A 236 6.86 3.44 -30.94
C PHE A 236 6.01 3.14 -29.69
N ALA A 237 6.55 2.35 -28.77
CA ALA A 237 5.87 1.89 -27.57
C ALA A 237 5.31 3.04 -26.72
N THR A 238 6.02 4.16 -26.62
CA THR A 238 5.59 5.33 -25.82
C THR A 238 4.30 5.93 -26.35
N LYS A 239 4.22 6.17 -27.66
CA LYS A 239 3.02 6.73 -28.29
C LYS A 239 1.87 5.74 -28.26
N ASP A 240 2.17 4.47 -28.56
CA ASP A 240 1.15 3.47 -28.73
C ASP A 240 0.55 3.04 -27.40
N ILE A 241 1.34 2.82 -26.35
CA ILE A 241 0.78 2.50 -25.01
C ILE A 241 -0.11 3.63 -24.49
N PHE A 242 0.26 4.89 -24.74
CA PHE A 242 -0.51 6.05 -24.32
C PHE A 242 -1.86 6.09 -25.04
N MET A 243 -1.86 5.90 -26.36
CA MET A 243 -3.09 5.80 -27.15
C MET A 243 -3.96 4.63 -26.69
N LEU A 244 -3.37 3.46 -26.46
CA LEU A 244 -4.09 2.28 -25.97
C LEU A 244 -4.75 2.56 -24.62
N CYS A 245 -4.08 3.26 -23.71
CA CYS A 245 -4.64 3.66 -22.42
C CYS A 245 -5.77 4.70 -22.55
N ILE A 246 -5.66 5.68 -23.45
CA ILE A 246 -6.73 6.65 -23.71
C ILE A 246 -8.00 5.93 -24.20
N PHE A 247 -7.86 5.01 -25.15
CA PHE A 247 -9.00 4.25 -25.67
C PHE A 247 -9.66 3.40 -24.58
N THR A 248 -8.86 2.71 -23.75
CA THR A 248 -9.37 1.97 -22.60
C THR A 248 -10.07 2.91 -21.62
N ALA A 249 -9.51 4.08 -21.32
CA ALA A 249 -10.15 5.05 -20.45
C ALA A 249 -11.50 5.53 -21.00
N PHE A 250 -11.58 5.81 -22.29
CA PHE A 250 -12.81 6.22 -22.92
C PHE A 250 -13.89 5.14 -22.86
N ILE A 251 -13.56 3.90 -23.24
CA ILE A 251 -14.48 2.76 -23.24
C ILE A 251 -14.98 2.45 -21.82
N TRP A 252 -14.08 2.50 -20.84
CA TRP A 252 -14.37 2.07 -19.47
C TRP A 252 -14.92 3.18 -18.55
N THR A 253 -14.92 4.43 -19.01
CA THR A 253 -15.66 5.52 -18.36
C THR A 253 -17.18 5.26 -18.39
N ILE A 254 -17.69 4.55 -19.41
CA ILE A 254 -19.11 4.18 -19.52
C ILE A 254 -19.56 3.27 -18.36
N PRO A 255 -18.95 2.08 -18.13
CA PRO A 255 -19.31 1.22 -17.01
C PRO A 255 -19.06 1.90 -15.66
N LEU A 256 -18.06 2.78 -15.54
CA LEU A 256 -17.82 3.57 -14.33
C LEU A 256 -19.07 4.38 -13.94
N PHE A 257 -19.67 5.12 -14.87
CA PHE A 257 -20.89 5.87 -14.58
C PHE A 257 -22.09 4.96 -14.29
N TYR A 258 -22.24 3.85 -15.00
CA TYR A 258 -23.32 2.88 -14.74
C TYR A 258 -23.25 2.30 -13.33
N MET A 259 -22.03 1.98 -12.86
CA MET A 259 -21.79 1.53 -11.50
C MET A 259 -22.05 2.64 -10.48
N TYR A 260 -21.58 3.86 -10.75
CA TYR A 260 -21.77 4.99 -9.84
C TYR A 260 -23.25 5.33 -9.63
N TYR A 261 -24.07 5.27 -10.69
CA TYR A 261 -25.51 5.50 -10.63
C TYR A 261 -26.34 4.24 -10.31
N ASN A 262 -25.72 3.14 -9.89
CA ASN A 262 -26.39 1.91 -9.47
C ASN A 262 -27.37 1.33 -10.54
N GLN A 263 -26.98 1.39 -11.81
CA GLN A 263 -27.84 0.99 -12.93
C GLN A 263 -27.92 -0.53 -13.07
N LYS A 264 -29.13 -1.08 -13.27
CA LYS A 264 -29.38 -2.53 -13.43
C LYS A 264 -28.65 -3.16 -14.63
N ALA A 265 -28.31 -2.35 -15.64
CA ALA A 265 -27.59 -2.81 -16.84
C ALA A 265 -26.07 -2.95 -16.64
N THR A 266 -25.53 -2.62 -15.46
CA THR A 266 -24.08 -2.57 -15.18
C THR A 266 -23.32 -3.82 -15.65
N LYS A 267 -23.79 -5.03 -15.30
CA LYS A 267 -23.10 -6.27 -15.69
C LYS A 267 -23.04 -6.46 -17.21
N LYS A 268 -24.11 -6.08 -17.92
CA LYS A 268 -24.16 -6.16 -19.39
C LYS A 268 -23.19 -5.17 -20.04
N ILE A 269 -23.14 -3.94 -19.52
CA ILE A 269 -22.21 -2.91 -20.01
C ILE A 269 -20.76 -3.31 -19.77
N ILE A 270 -20.42 -3.84 -18.59
CA ILE A 270 -19.07 -4.35 -18.30
C ILE A 270 -18.67 -5.46 -19.27
N ALA A 271 -19.55 -6.45 -19.49
CA ALA A 271 -19.29 -7.51 -20.47
C ALA A 271 -19.11 -6.95 -21.90
N CYS A 272 -19.90 -5.96 -22.29
CA CYS A 272 -19.76 -5.27 -23.57
C CYS A 272 -18.41 -4.53 -23.69
N CYS A 273 -17.96 -3.85 -22.63
CA CYS A 273 -16.66 -3.17 -22.61
C CYS A 273 -15.48 -4.16 -22.64
N MET A 274 -15.60 -5.33 -21.99
CA MET A 274 -14.61 -6.41 -22.11
C MET A 274 -14.52 -6.93 -23.56
N LEU A 275 -15.65 -7.12 -24.25
CA LEU A 275 -15.65 -7.46 -25.67
C LEU A 275 -15.04 -6.33 -26.52
N GLY A 276 -15.36 -5.07 -26.20
CA GLY A 276 -14.78 -3.90 -26.85
C GLY A 276 -13.27 -3.83 -26.73
N GLU A 277 -12.71 -4.21 -25.59
CA GLU A 277 -11.26 -4.33 -25.39
C GLU A 277 -10.62 -5.42 -26.26
N ILE A 278 -11.27 -6.58 -26.38
CA ILE A 278 -10.80 -7.66 -27.25
C ILE A 278 -10.80 -7.20 -28.73
N ILE A 279 -11.88 -6.54 -29.15
CA ILE A 279 -11.99 -5.98 -30.51
C ILE A 279 -10.89 -4.93 -30.74
N ARG A 280 -10.63 -4.04 -29.78
CA ARG A 280 -9.57 -3.04 -29.87
C ARG A 280 -8.19 -3.69 -30.05
N ILE A 281 -7.88 -4.77 -29.31
CA ILE A 281 -6.63 -5.51 -29.48
C ILE A 281 -6.53 -6.08 -30.90
N MET A 282 -7.61 -6.67 -31.42
CA MET A 282 -7.65 -7.18 -32.80
C MET A 282 -7.44 -6.07 -33.84
N LEU A 283 -8.02 -4.89 -33.64
CA LEU A 283 -7.88 -3.74 -34.54
C LEU A 283 -6.48 -3.11 -34.49
N TYR A 284 -5.78 -3.22 -33.36
CA TYR A 284 -4.41 -2.74 -33.21
C TYR A 284 -3.37 -3.70 -33.83
N LEU A 285 -3.70 -4.99 -33.93
CA LEU A 285 -2.80 -6.03 -34.39
C LEU A 285 -2.13 -5.74 -35.77
N PRO A 286 -2.83 -5.24 -36.81
CA PRO A 286 -2.20 -4.91 -38.09
C PRO A 286 -1.07 -3.88 -37.94
N LYS A 287 -1.32 -2.79 -37.20
CA LYS A 287 -0.32 -1.74 -36.96
C LYS A 287 0.89 -2.29 -36.17
N PHE A 288 0.64 -3.19 -35.23
CA PHE A 288 1.71 -3.87 -34.50
C PHE A 288 2.54 -4.78 -35.41
N MET A 289 1.92 -5.47 -36.36
CA MET A 289 2.60 -6.28 -37.37
C MET A 289 3.43 -5.43 -38.34
N ASP A 290 2.98 -4.21 -38.68
CA ASP A 290 3.76 -3.29 -39.50
C ASP A 290 5.10 -2.93 -38.83
N TYR A 291 5.09 -2.68 -37.51
CA TYR A 291 6.32 -2.46 -36.74
C TYR A 291 7.24 -3.69 -36.72
N TYR A 292 6.66 -4.90 -36.66
CA TYR A 292 7.44 -6.14 -36.69
C TYR A 292 8.09 -6.36 -38.05
N GLN A 293 7.38 -6.08 -39.14
CA GLN A 293 7.87 -6.27 -40.51
C GLN A 293 8.85 -5.17 -40.95
N SER A 294 8.85 -4.00 -40.29
CA SER A 294 9.76 -2.90 -40.65
C SER A 294 11.24 -3.21 -40.40
N ASN A 295 11.56 -4.26 -39.63
CA ASN A 295 12.91 -4.60 -39.16
C ASN A 295 13.64 -3.44 -38.45
N GLU A 296 12.92 -2.40 -38.03
CA GLU A 296 13.50 -1.26 -37.29
C GLU A 296 13.75 -1.60 -35.82
N TYR A 297 13.14 -2.67 -35.29
CA TYR A 297 13.15 -3.02 -33.87
C TYR A 297 13.62 -4.45 -33.63
N SER A 298 14.31 -4.67 -32.52
CA SER A 298 14.68 -6.02 -32.08
C SER A 298 13.45 -6.81 -31.63
N ILE A 299 13.47 -8.13 -31.79
CA ILE A 299 12.40 -9.03 -31.32
C ILE A 299 12.05 -8.84 -29.82
N ARG A 300 13.06 -8.45 -29.03
CA ARG A 300 12.92 -8.10 -27.61
C ARG A 300 11.84 -7.06 -27.36
N VAL A 301 11.78 -6.02 -28.19
CA VAL A 301 10.84 -4.89 -28.06
C VAL A 301 9.39 -5.39 -28.11
N PHE A 302 9.09 -6.29 -29.05
CA PHE A 302 7.76 -6.86 -29.24
C PHE A 302 7.35 -7.74 -28.06
N ILE A 303 8.26 -8.58 -27.56
CA ILE A 303 8.00 -9.43 -26.41
C ILE A 303 7.64 -8.59 -25.19
N PHE A 304 8.46 -7.58 -24.86
CA PHE A 304 8.18 -6.71 -23.71
C PHE A 304 6.90 -5.90 -23.90
N PHE A 305 6.63 -5.40 -25.10
CA PHE A 305 5.42 -4.62 -25.36
C PHE A 305 4.16 -5.46 -25.15
N VAL A 306 4.15 -6.69 -25.66
CA VAL A 306 3.05 -7.64 -25.47
C VAL A 306 2.87 -7.98 -23.99
N ILE A 307 3.95 -8.24 -23.25
CA ILE A 307 3.88 -8.51 -21.81
C ILE A 307 3.25 -7.33 -21.06
N VAL A 308 3.69 -6.10 -21.35
CA VAL A 308 3.16 -4.90 -20.70
C VAL A 308 1.67 -4.72 -21.00
N ASP A 309 1.24 -4.88 -22.25
CA ASP A 309 -0.18 -4.75 -22.62
C ASP A 309 -1.04 -5.88 -22.03
N ILE A 310 -0.51 -7.11 -21.92
CA ILE A 310 -1.17 -8.22 -21.22
C ILE A 310 -1.38 -7.88 -19.75
N ILE A 311 -0.37 -7.36 -19.05
CA ILE A 311 -0.48 -6.98 -17.64
C ILE A 311 -1.58 -5.93 -17.46
N ARG A 312 -1.58 -4.91 -18.32
CA ARG A 312 -2.60 -3.84 -18.32
C ARG A 312 -4.01 -4.41 -18.48
N VAL A 313 -4.23 -5.22 -19.51
CA VAL A 313 -5.54 -5.83 -19.78
C VAL A 313 -5.94 -6.80 -18.66
N ALA A 314 -5.00 -7.53 -18.07
CA ALA A 314 -5.25 -8.47 -16.98
C ALA A 314 -5.75 -7.75 -15.72
N ILE A 315 -5.14 -6.63 -15.32
CA ILE A 315 -5.57 -5.83 -14.15
C ILE A 315 -7.06 -5.43 -14.31
N LEU A 316 -7.40 -4.89 -15.48
CA LEU A 316 -8.75 -4.49 -15.84
C LEU A 316 -9.74 -5.66 -15.84
N PHE A 317 -9.36 -6.80 -16.43
CA PHE A 317 -10.23 -7.98 -16.57
C PHE A 317 -10.44 -8.71 -15.24
N ILE A 318 -9.42 -8.80 -14.39
CA ILE A 318 -9.55 -9.36 -13.03
C ILE A 318 -10.59 -8.56 -12.25
N PHE A 319 -10.52 -7.23 -12.31
CA PHE A 319 -11.50 -6.37 -11.68
C PHE A 319 -12.90 -6.57 -12.29
N ALA A 320 -13.02 -6.59 -13.61
CA ALA A 320 -14.29 -6.77 -14.30
C ALA A 320 -14.97 -8.12 -13.95
N ILE A 321 -14.20 -9.21 -13.91
CA ILE A 321 -14.68 -10.54 -13.50
C ILE A 321 -15.18 -10.51 -12.05
N HIS A 322 -14.46 -9.83 -11.15
CA HIS A 322 -14.90 -9.65 -9.77
C HIS A 322 -16.27 -8.95 -9.70
N VAL A 323 -16.47 -7.88 -10.47
CA VAL A 323 -17.78 -7.18 -10.53
C VAL A 323 -18.87 -8.06 -11.12
N LEU A 324 -18.58 -8.85 -12.16
CA LEU A 324 -19.56 -9.76 -12.77
C LEU A 324 -19.99 -10.87 -11.80
N LYS A 325 -19.05 -11.42 -11.02
CA LYS A 325 -19.29 -12.49 -10.03
C LYS A 325 -19.92 -12.01 -8.73
N SER A 326 -19.78 -10.73 -8.38
CA SER A 326 -20.36 -10.19 -7.14
C SER A 326 -21.88 -10.33 -7.10
N GLU A 327 -22.41 -10.81 -5.97
CA GLU A 327 -23.82 -10.66 -5.61
C GLU A 327 -24.02 -9.18 -5.28
N GLN A 328 -24.77 -8.48 -6.14
CA GLN A 328 -24.89 -7.03 -6.07
C GLN A 328 -25.99 -6.67 -5.06
N GLU A 329 -25.61 -6.15 -3.90
CA GLU A 329 -26.51 -5.32 -3.10
C GLU A 329 -26.67 -3.98 -3.84
N TYR A 330 -27.78 -3.83 -4.56
CA TYR A 330 -28.23 -2.52 -5.00
C TYR A 330 -28.43 -1.68 -3.74
N ALA A 331 -27.75 -0.54 -3.63
CA ALA A 331 -28.01 0.40 -2.55
C ALA A 331 -29.52 0.67 -2.47
N GLN A 332 -30.12 0.49 -1.29
CA GLN A 332 -31.52 0.81 -1.05
C GLN A 332 -31.76 2.27 -1.48
N ASN A 333 -32.82 2.46 -2.26
CA ASN A 333 -33.23 3.77 -2.70
C ASN A 333 -33.61 4.58 -1.45
N PRO A 334 -33.17 5.83 -1.25
CA PRO A 334 -33.54 6.64 -0.07
C PRO A 334 -35.05 6.98 0.01
N ARG A 335 -35.90 6.34 -0.80
CA ARG A 335 -37.35 6.46 -0.84
C ARG A 335 -38.10 5.15 -0.53
N ASP A 336 -37.38 4.07 -0.22
CA ASP A 336 -37.97 2.79 0.22
C ASP A 336 -37.74 2.57 1.72
#